data_AF-A0A9N9EXC5-F1
#
_entry.id   AF-A0A9N9EXC5-F1
#
_cell.length_a   1.000
_cell.length_b   1.000
_cell.length_c   1.000
_cell.angle_alpha   90.00
_cell.angle_beta   90.00
_cell.angle_gamma   90.00
#
_symmetry.space_group_name_H-M   'P 1'
#
loop_
_entity.id
_entity.type
_entity.pdbx_description
1 polymer ?
#
loop_
_entity_poly.entity_id
_entity_poly.type
_entity_poly.pdbx_seq_one_letter_code
_entity_poly.pdbx_strand_id
1 'polypeptide(L)'
;MVEYWSSFMEGLELDAFFRSNKITLEIQGAQHQLHNTSWYKDVKKLENIVNHDRKKRILCQLNGIYLLEIWYDKNPEHHVE
;
A
#
# COMPACT_ATOMS: atom_id res chain seq x y z
N MET A 1 -1.42 -16.79 1.95
CA MET A 1 -1.34 -15.36 2.28
C MET A 1 -0.35 -15.24 3.42
N VAL A 2 0.81 -14.63 3.20
CA VAL A 2 1.85 -14.49 4.23
C VAL A 2 1.78 -13.05 4.71
N GLU A 3 0.85 -12.78 5.62
CA GLU A 3 0.83 -11.51 6.36
C GLU A 3 2.09 -11.48 7.22
N TYR A 4 2.97 -10.51 6.97
CA TYR A 4 4.25 -10.41 7.67
C TYR A 4 4.26 -9.20 8.60
N TRP A 5 4.17 -9.48 9.90
CA TRP A 5 4.54 -8.55 10.96
C TRP A 5 6.06 -8.62 11.15
N SER A 6 6.78 -7.62 10.65
CA SER A 6 8.19 -7.45 11.04
C SER A 6 8.31 -6.36 12.08
N SER A 7 9.16 -6.58 13.08
CA SER A 7 9.48 -5.58 14.10
C SER A 7 9.99 -4.26 13.50
N PHE A 8 10.63 -4.29 12.32
CA PHE A 8 11.09 -3.08 11.63
C PHE A 8 9.97 -2.26 10.98
N MET A 9 8.77 -2.83 10.81
CA MET A 9 7.64 -2.13 10.20
C MET A 9 6.84 -1.30 11.20
N GLU A 10 7.24 -1.23 12.47
CA GLU A 10 6.60 -0.39 13.50
C GLU A 10 5.07 -0.59 13.59
N GLY A 11 4.62 -1.84 13.41
CA GLY A 11 3.20 -2.20 13.44
C GLY A 11 2.44 -1.95 12.14
N LEU A 12 3.13 -1.60 11.05
CA LEU A 12 2.57 -1.58 9.70
C LEU A 12 2.68 -2.96 9.06
N GLU A 13 1.70 -3.30 8.23
CA GLU A 13 1.66 -4.56 7.48
C GLU A 13 2.06 -4.35 6.03
N LEU A 14 2.58 -5.40 5.41
CA LEU A 14 2.90 -5.47 3.98
C LEU A 14 2.08 -6.62 3.37
N ASP A 15 1.62 -6.46 2.13
CA ASP A 15 0.80 -7.50 1.49
C ASP A 15 1.57 -8.80 1.25
N ALA A 16 2.85 -8.70 0.89
CA ALA A 16 3.76 -9.85 0.86
C ALA A 16 5.23 -9.44 1.01
N PHE A 17 6.02 -10.24 1.73
CA PHE A 17 7.45 -10.01 1.93
C PHE A 17 8.30 -11.25 1.63
N PHE A 18 9.28 -11.09 0.73
CA PHE A 18 10.24 -12.10 0.31
C PHE A 18 11.60 -11.83 0.98
N ARG A 19 11.76 -12.39 2.18
CA ARG A 19 12.93 -12.16 3.05
C ARG A 19 14.28 -12.45 2.36
N SER A 20 14.37 -13.54 1.60
CA SER A 20 15.63 -13.97 0.95
C SER A 20 16.15 -12.97 -0.07
N ASN A 21 15.25 -12.23 -0.71
CA ASN A 21 15.58 -11.24 -1.74
C ASN A 21 15.51 -9.80 -1.22
N LYS A 22 15.06 -9.61 0.03
CA LYS A 22 14.69 -8.30 0.58
C LYS A 22 13.75 -7.54 -0.35
N ILE A 23 12.76 -8.24 -0.91
CA ILE A 23 11.73 -7.64 -1.77
C ILE A 23 10.40 -7.69 -1.01
N THR A 24 9.65 -6.61 -1.04
CA THR A 24 8.27 -6.57 -0.58
C THR A 24 7.35 -6.15 -1.72
N LEU A 25 6.11 -6.63 -1.68
CA LEU A 25 5.04 -6.28 -2.59
C LEU A 25 3.95 -5.53 -1.82
N GLU A 26 3.45 -4.46 -2.42
CA GLU A 26 2.28 -3.72 -1.95
C GLU A 26 1.31 -3.53 -3.11
N ILE A 27 0.06 -3.95 -2.94
CA ILE A 27 -1.03 -3.83 -3.90
C ILE A 27 -1.83 -2.59 -3.56
N GLN A 28 -1.82 -1.63 -4.48
CA GLN A 28 -2.41 -0.33 -4.30
C GLN A 28 -3.68 -0.22 -5.16
N GLY A 29 -4.82 0.06 -4.52
CA GLY A 29 -6.09 0.27 -5.21
C GLY A 29 -6.27 1.72 -5.68
N ALA A 30 -7.24 1.96 -6.58
CA ALA A 30 -7.59 3.30 -7.08
C ALA A 30 -7.94 4.33 -5.96
N GLN A 31 -8.29 3.84 -4.77
CA GLN A 31 -8.52 4.65 -3.56
C GLN A 31 -7.29 5.43 -3.09
N HIS A 32 -6.07 4.97 -3.43
CA HIS A 32 -4.82 5.64 -3.05
C HIS A 32 -4.39 6.71 -4.07
N GLN A 33 -4.95 6.71 -5.29
CA GLN A 33 -4.66 7.70 -6.34
C GLN A 33 -5.72 8.79 -6.46
N LEU A 34 -7.00 8.42 -6.34
CA LEU A 34 -8.07 9.32 -6.72
C LEU A 34 -8.48 10.22 -5.55
N HIS A 35 -8.13 11.49 -5.67
CA HIS A 35 -8.84 12.64 -5.08
C HIS A 35 -10.31 12.73 -5.57
N ASN A 36 -10.97 11.61 -5.86
CA ASN A 36 -12.38 11.63 -6.20
C ASN A 36 -13.17 11.81 -4.91
N THR A 37 -13.81 12.97 -4.82
CA THR A 37 -14.73 13.44 -3.79
C THR A 37 -15.85 12.44 -3.44
N SER A 38 -16.03 11.38 -4.23
CA SER A 38 -17.00 10.30 -4.00
C SER A 38 -16.48 9.14 -3.13
N TRP A 39 -15.17 8.87 -3.05
CA TRP A 39 -14.61 7.77 -2.23
C TRP A 39 -14.23 8.24 -0.82
N TYR A 40 -13.56 9.38 -0.72
CA TYR A 40 -13.22 10.02 0.56
C TYR A 40 -13.99 11.34 0.68
N LYS A 41 -15.05 11.33 1.49
CA LYS A 41 -15.70 12.56 1.97
C LYS A 41 -14.82 13.33 2.97
N ASP A 42 -13.75 12.72 3.45
CA ASP A 42 -12.92 13.22 4.55
C ASP A 42 -11.44 13.27 4.13
N VAL A 43 -10.93 14.49 3.98
CA VAL A 43 -9.54 14.80 3.62
C VAL A 43 -8.54 14.17 4.61
N LYS A 44 -8.92 14.04 5.89
CA LYS A 44 -8.05 13.49 6.93
C LYS A 44 -7.79 12.00 6.74
N LYS A 45 -8.76 11.26 6.20
CA LYS A 45 -8.58 9.84 5.88
C LYS A 45 -7.61 9.65 4.71
N LEU A 46 -7.71 10.52 3.70
CA LEU A 46 -6.78 10.51 2.58
C LEU A 46 -5.35 10.83 3.05
N GLU A 47 -5.19 11.89 3.84
CA GLU A 47 -3.89 12.27 4.40
C GLU A 47 -3.28 11.14 5.25
N ASN A 48 -4.09 10.45 6.05
CA ASN A 48 -3.65 9.29 6.82
C ASN A 48 -3.14 8.16 5.92
N ILE A 49 -3.83 7.85 4.80
CA ILE A 49 -3.40 6.81 3.86
C ILE A 49 -2.08 7.20 3.18
N VAL A 50 -1.98 8.44 2.69
CA VAL A 50 -0.76 8.96 2.07
C VAL A 50 0.42 8.92 3.05
N ASN A 51 0.19 9.31 4.30
CA ASN A 51 1.22 9.26 5.34
C ASN A 51 1.61 7.81 5.69
N HIS A 52 0.65 6.89 5.69
CA HIS A 52 0.88 5.47 5.95
C HIS A 52 1.76 4.86 4.85
N ASP A 53 1.42 5.06 3.57
CA ASP A 53 2.21 4.58 2.43
C ASP A 53 3.61 5.19 2.42
N ARG A 54 3.72 6.49 2.71
CA ARG A 54 5.01 7.17 2.84
C ARG A 54 5.87 6.55 3.93
N LYS A 55 5.28 6.21 5.08
CA LYS A 55 6.01 5.58 6.19
C LYS A 55 6.52 4.19 5.79
N LYS A 56 5.70 3.38 5.10
CA LYS A 56 6.14 2.06 4.57
C LYS A 56 7.34 2.18 3.63
N ARG A 57 7.30 3.13 2.69
CA ARG A 57 8.43 3.42 1.78
C ARG A 57 9.71 3.77 2.53
N ILE A 58 9.62 4.67 3.52
CA ILE A 58 10.78 5.08 4.33
C ILE A 58 11.36 3.89 5.09
N LEU A 59 10.52 3.09 5.76
CA LEU A 59 10.99 1.92 6.51
C LEU A 59 11.63 0.87 5.59
N CYS A 60 11.08 0.63 4.40
CA CYS A 60 11.72 -0.26 3.43
C CYS A 60 13.09 0.26 3.00
N GLN A 61 13.21 1.55 2.68
CA GLN A 61 14.49 2.17 2.30
C GLN A 61 15.55 2.06 3.40
N LEU A 62 15.18 2.41 4.64
CA LEU A 62 16.09 2.36 5.79
C LEU A 62 16.60 0.93 6.08
N ASN A 63 15.80 -0.08 5.79
CA ASN A 63 16.15 -1.49 6.00
C ASN A 63 16.78 -2.16 4.76
N GLY A 64 17.00 -1.40 3.68
CA GLY A 64 17.54 -1.94 2.42
C GLY A 64 16.63 -2.97 1.76
N ILE A 65 15.32 -2.76 1.86
CA ILE A 65 14.27 -3.58 1.28
C ILE A 65 13.75 -2.88 0.02
N TYR A 66 13.69 -3.62 -1.07
CA TYR A 66 13.11 -3.17 -2.33
C TYR A 66 11.58 -3.31 -2.27
N LEU A 67 10.87 -2.20 -2.37
CA LEU A 67 9.41 -2.16 -2.38
C LEU A 67 8.89 -2.10 -3.81
N LEU A 68 8.11 -3.11 -4.20
CA LEU A 68 7.38 -3.16 -5.46
C LEU A 68 5.93 -2.77 -5.22
N GLU A 69 5.50 -1.67 -5.84
CA GLU A 69 4.13 -1.18 -5.75
C GLU A 69 3.37 -1.56 -7.02
N ILE A 70 2.36 -2.41 -6.89
CA ILE A 70 1.50 -2.80 -8.00
C ILE A 70 0.19 -2.02 -7.88
N TRP A 71 -0.05 -1.15 -8.85
CA TRP A 71 -1.29 -0.40 -8.95
C TRP A 71 -2.32 -1.21 -9.74
N TYR A 72 -3.44 -1.52 -9.10
CA TYR A 72 -4.57 -2.15 -9.76
C TYR A 72 -5.72 -1.14 -9.87
N ASP A 73 -5.92 -0.63 -11.08
CA ASP A 73 -7.10 0.17 -11.40
C ASP A 73 -8.24 -0.79 -11.77
N LYS A 74 -9.02 -1.18 -10.77
CA LYS A 74 -10.29 -1.85 -11.04
C LYS A 74 -11.25 -0.78 -11.50
N ASN A 75 -11.31 -0.52 -12.81
CA ASN A 75 -12.39 0.25 -13.39
C ASN A 75 -13.71 -0.46 -12.99
N PRO A 76 -14.55 0.10 -12.09
CA PRO A 76 -15.66 -0.64 -11.50
C PRO A 76 -16.83 -0.85 -12.47
N GLU A 77 -16.70 -0.41 -13.73
CA GLU A 77 -17.79 -0.37 -14.71
C GLU A 77 -17.91 -1.61 -15.61
N HIS A 78 -17.07 -2.64 -15.46
CA HIS A 78 -17.32 -3.94 -16.09
C HIS A 78 -18.03 -4.91 -15.13
N HIS A 79 -19.26 -4.56 -14.73
CA HIS A 79 -20.28 -5.56 -14.48
C HIS A 79 -20.86 -5.93 -15.85
N VAL A 80 -20.35 -7.01 -16.45
CA VAL A 80 -20.97 -7.64 -17.61
C VAL A 80 -21.90 -8.73 -17.08
N GLU A 81 -23.17 -8.56 -17.45
CA GLU A 81 -24.39 -9.36 -17.18
C GLU A 81 -25.08 -9.20 -15.81
#